data_AF-A0A940KQW5-F1
#
_entry.id   AF-A0A940KQW5-F1
#
_cell.length_a   1.000
_cell.length_b   1.000
_cell.length_c   1.000
_cell.angle_alpha   90.00
_cell.angle_beta   90.00
_cell.angle_gamma   90.00
#
_symmetry.space_group_name_H-M   'P 1'
#
loop_
_entity.id
_entity.type
_entity.pdbx_description
1 polymer ?
#
loop_
_entity_poly.entity_id
_entity_poly.type
_entity_poly.pdbx_seq_one_letter_code
_entity_poly.pdbx_strand_id
1 'polypeptide(L)'
;MKQLITVAFSLFILIQFSYAQPVTADCTGFSATYTTKESRCASTGSITITPSGGSGNYSYKVLAPVSLPITSTSTITGLAPGTYTVQVKDMESGCTIVKDNLVVGGSYSDPRFQLQKTDLTCIGSSDGSIAAFDLQNGRNPFTY
;
A
#
# COMPACT_ATOMS: atom_id res chain seq x y z
N MET A 1 -15.22 25.92 -82.07
CA MET A 1 -15.52 26.84 -80.95
C MET A 1 -16.17 26.00 -79.87
N LYS A 2 -15.66 25.70 -78.67
CA LYS A 2 -14.50 26.05 -77.83
C LYS A 2 -14.29 24.76 -77.00
N GLN A 3 -13.15 24.07 -77.11
CA GLN A 3 -12.11 23.97 -76.07
C GLN A 3 -12.58 23.90 -74.60
N LEU A 4 -11.78 23.15 -73.80
CA LEU A 4 -11.63 23.19 -72.34
C LEU A 4 -12.65 22.31 -71.56
N ILE A 5 -12.29 21.32 -70.73
CA ILE A 5 -11.08 21.10 -69.93
C ILE A 5 -10.94 19.60 -69.56
N THR A 6 -9.78 19.04 -69.89
CA THR A 6 -9.15 17.90 -69.22
C THR A 6 -8.56 18.43 -67.91
N VAL A 7 -9.17 18.15 -66.75
CA VAL A 7 -8.50 18.27 -65.45
C VAL A 7 -8.31 16.86 -64.90
N ALA A 8 -7.09 16.38 -65.10
CA ALA A 8 -6.47 15.46 -64.18
C ALA A 8 -6.34 16.18 -62.82
N PHE A 9 -7.08 15.73 -61.82
CA PHE A 9 -6.73 15.88 -60.42
C PHE A 9 -6.66 14.44 -59.89
N SER A 10 -5.53 13.77 -60.09
CA SER A 10 -4.45 13.78 -59.11
C SER A 10 -5.01 13.37 -57.74
N LEU A 11 -4.66 12.13 -57.35
CA LEU A 11 -4.75 11.65 -55.98
C LEU A 11 -6.17 11.59 -55.40
N PHE A 12 -6.93 10.57 -55.80
CA PHE A 12 -7.62 9.79 -54.77
C PHE A 12 -6.51 9.11 -53.96
N ILE A 13 -5.86 9.86 -53.06
CA ILE A 13 -5.14 9.27 -51.95
C ILE A 13 -6.20 8.39 -51.31
N LEU A 14 -6.06 7.07 -51.48
CA LEU A 14 -6.49 6.12 -50.48
C LEU A 14 -5.83 6.63 -49.20
N ILE A 15 -6.50 7.55 -48.50
CA ILE A 15 -6.14 7.84 -47.15
C ILE A 15 -6.57 6.55 -46.51
N GLN A 16 -5.62 5.62 -46.46
CA GLN A 16 -5.54 4.60 -45.44
C GLN A 16 -5.49 5.41 -44.16
N PHE A 17 -6.64 5.98 -43.76
CA PHE A 17 -6.94 6.24 -42.38
C PHE A 17 -6.89 4.83 -41.82
N SER A 18 -5.67 4.42 -41.46
CA SER A 18 -5.47 3.41 -40.47
C SER A 18 -6.21 3.98 -39.28
N TYR A 19 -7.47 3.57 -39.15
CA TYR A 19 -8.16 3.58 -37.89
C TYR A 19 -7.31 2.63 -37.06
N ALA A 20 -6.29 3.17 -36.41
CA ALA A 20 -5.69 2.54 -35.26
C ALA A 20 -6.86 2.42 -34.29
N GLN A 21 -7.47 1.23 -34.28
CA GLN A 21 -8.46 0.88 -33.28
C GLN A 21 -7.80 1.23 -31.94
N PRO A 22 -8.53 1.86 -31.00
CA PRO A 22 -7.95 2.13 -29.69
C PRO A 22 -7.43 0.78 -29.19
N VAL A 23 -6.11 0.67 -29.05
CA VAL A 23 -5.46 -0.54 -28.52
C VAL A 23 -5.92 -0.60 -27.08
N THR A 24 -7.03 -1.30 -26.85
CA THR A 24 -7.51 -1.57 -25.50
C THR A 24 -6.43 -2.40 -24.85
N ALA A 25 -5.84 -1.86 -23.78
CA ALA A 25 -4.81 -2.54 -23.01
C ALA A 25 -5.30 -3.95 -22.66
N ASP A 26 -4.57 -4.97 -23.11
CA ASP A 26 -4.84 -6.34 -22.71
C ASP A 26 -4.31 -6.53 -21.28
N CYS A 27 -5.23 -6.49 -20.32
CA CYS A 27 -4.93 -6.71 -18.91
C CYS A 27 -5.07 -8.17 -18.49
N THR A 28 -5.21 -9.10 -19.45
CA THR A 28 -5.31 -10.52 -19.12
C THR A 28 -4.01 -10.98 -18.43
N GLY A 29 -4.18 -11.71 -17.33
CA GLY A 29 -3.05 -12.15 -16.51
C GLY A 29 -2.45 -11.08 -15.58
N PHE A 30 -2.85 -9.80 -15.69
CA PHE A 30 -2.44 -8.80 -14.69
C PHE A 30 -3.23 -9.02 -13.40
N SER A 31 -2.51 -9.33 -12.33
CA SER A 31 -3.08 -9.55 -11.00
C SER A 31 -2.16 -8.95 -9.93
N ALA A 32 -2.66 -8.82 -8.71
CA ALA A 32 -1.86 -8.39 -7.57
C ALA A 32 -2.26 -9.17 -6.32
N THR A 33 -1.27 -9.49 -5.49
CA THR A 33 -1.45 -9.96 -4.12
C THR A 33 -0.84 -8.96 -3.15
N TYR A 34 -1.07 -9.12 -1.85
CA TYR A 34 -0.50 -8.23 -0.86
C TYR A 34 -0.14 -8.96 0.42
N THR A 35 0.79 -8.38 1.16
CA THR A 35 1.05 -8.70 2.57
C THR A 35 1.09 -7.41 3.38
N THR A 36 0.82 -7.53 4.67
CA THR A 36 0.80 -6.39 5.58
C THR A 36 1.72 -6.64 6.77
N LYS A 37 2.44 -5.61 7.19
CA LYS A 37 3.17 -5.59 8.45
C LYS A 37 2.44 -4.71 9.44
N GLU A 38 2.12 -5.26 10.60
CA GLU A 38 1.44 -4.52 11.65
C GLU A 38 2.29 -3.33 12.14
N SER A 39 1.61 -2.26 12.53
CA SER A 39 2.18 -1.09 13.17
C SER A 39 2.56 -1.41 14.62
N ARG A 40 3.82 -1.81 14.85
CA ARG A 40 4.39 -2.14 16.17
C ARG A 40 5.04 -0.91 16.83
N CYS A 41 6.27 -1.07 17.33
CA CYS A 41 7.06 -0.06 18.04
C CYS A 41 7.40 1.19 17.20
N ALA A 42 7.37 1.07 15.87
CA ALA A 42 7.67 2.18 14.97
C ALA A 42 6.49 3.14 14.77
N SER A 43 5.40 2.96 15.54
CA SER A 43 4.09 3.65 15.43
C SER A 43 3.45 3.63 14.03
N THR A 44 4.06 2.90 13.10
CA THR A 44 3.63 2.74 11.72
C THR A 44 3.93 1.31 11.23
N GLY A 45 3.04 0.81 10.38
CA GLY A 45 3.12 -0.47 9.67
C GLY A 45 3.39 -0.26 8.19
N SER A 46 3.21 -1.33 7.41
CA SER A 46 3.42 -1.28 5.96
C SER A 46 2.50 -2.22 5.19
N ILE A 47 2.29 -1.90 3.92
CA ILE A 47 1.65 -2.74 2.93
C ILE A 47 2.68 -3.02 1.84
N THR A 48 2.89 -4.30 1.50
CA THR A 48 3.68 -4.70 0.34
C THR A 48 2.76 -5.33 -0.70
N ILE A 49 2.74 -4.77 -1.91
CA ILE A 49 1.96 -5.28 -3.04
C ILE A 49 2.89 -6.08 -3.96
N THR A 50 2.43 -7.24 -4.41
CA THR A 50 3.17 -8.09 -5.36
C THR A 50 2.34 -8.28 -6.63
N PRO A 51 2.59 -7.47 -7.69
CA PRO A 51 1.96 -7.65 -8.99
C PRO A 51 2.45 -8.93 -9.68
N SER A 52 1.63 -9.48 -10.57
CA SER A 52 1.95 -10.61 -11.44
C SER A 52 1.34 -10.37 -12.83
N GLY A 53 1.99 -10.87 -13.89
CA GLY A 53 1.71 -10.46 -15.27
C GLY A 53 2.34 -9.10 -15.59
N GLY A 54 1.80 -8.37 -16.58
CA GLY A 54 2.18 -6.98 -16.88
C GLY A 54 3.58 -6.78 -17.48
N SER A 55 4.01 -5.52 -17.46
CA SER A 55 5.28 -5.02 -18.02
C SER A 55 6.47 -5.13 -17.08
N GLY A 56 6.22 -5.27 -15.78
CA GLY A 56 7.22 -5.15 -14.71
C GLY A 56 7.44 -3.73 -14.19
N ASN A 57 6.87 -2.70 -14.83
CA ASN A 57 6.94 -1.32 -14.37
C ASN A 57 5.57 -0.84 -13.86
N TYR A 58 5.51 -0.65 -12.54
CA TYR A 58 4.27 -0.40 -11.82
C TYR A 58 4.33 0.88 -11.01
N SER A 59 3.19 1.54 -10.89
CA SER A 59 2.96 2.59 -9.91
C SER A 59 1.88 2.19 -8.91
N TYR A 60 2.02 2.70 -7.69
CA TYR A 60 1.17 2.39 -6.56
C TYR A 60 0.61 3.69 -5.99
N LYS A 61 -0.67 3.67 -5.63
CA LYS A 61 -1.35 4.80 -5.00
C LYS A 61 -2.29 4.32 -3.91
N VAL A 62 -2.15 4.88 -2.71
CA VAL A 62 -3.16 4.71 -1.66
C VAL A 62 -4.33 5.62 -1.96
N LEU A 63 -5.52 5.06 -2.12
CA LEU A 63 -6.76 5.78 -2.42
C LEU A 63 -7.56 6.11 -1.15
N ALA A 64 -7.52 5.22 -0.16
CA ALA A 64 -8.24 5.35 1.12
C ALA A 64 -7.46 4.64 2.24
N PRO A 65 -7.61 5.05 3.52
CA PRO A 65 -8.43 6.17 3.99
C PRO A 65 -7.72 7.53 3.82
N VAL A 66 -6.43 7.50 3.48
CA VAL A 66 -5.61 8.66 3.15
C VAL A 66 -5.15 8.57 1.69
N SER A 67 -5.08 9.70 0.99
CA SER A 67 -4.53 9.75 -0.37
C SER A 67 -3.05 10.11 -0.31
N LEU A 68 -2.17 9.12 -0.44
CA LEU A 68 -0.73 9.34 -0.52
C LEU A 68 -0.28 9.65 -1.97
N PRO A 69 0.86 10.33 -2.16
CA PRO A 69 1.46 10.51 -3.49
C PRO A 69 1.70 9.16 -4.19
N ILE A 70 1.68 9.20 -5.52
CA ILE A 70 2.02 8.03 -6.33
C ILE A 70 3.48 7.66 -6.09
N THR A 71 3.78 6.37 -5.98
CA THR A 71 5.13 5.84 -5.82
C THR A 71 5.38 4.69 -6.78
N SER A 72 6.63 4.45 -7.16
CA SER A 72 7.08 3.25 -7.87
C SER A 72 7.55 2.13 -6.91
N THR A 73 7.51 2.38 -5.60
CA THR A 73 7.93 1.40 -4.59
C THR A 73 6.77 0.48 -4.22
N SER A 74 6.97 -0.83 -4.32
CA SER A 74 5.95 -1.85 -4.01
C SER A 74 5.59 -1.96 -2.52
N THR A 75 6.45 -1.44 -1.65
CA THR A 75 6.24 -1.39 -0.20
C THR A 75 5.93 0.04 0.24
N ILE A 76 4.73 0.23 0.76
CA ILE A 76 4.23 1.49 1.31
C ILE A 76 4.38 1.42 2.82
N THR A 77 5.27 2.22 3.39
CA THR A 77 5.55 2.30 4.83
C THR A 77 4.90 3.54 5.45
N GLY A 78 5.02 3.70 6.77
CA GLY A 78 4.49 4.89 7.45
C GLY A 78 2.96 4.86 7.64
N LEU A 79 2.35 3.69 7.55
CA LEU A 79 0.89 3.53 7.64
C LEU A 79 0.47 3.32 9.09
N ALA A 80 -0.43 4.15 9.61
CA ALA A 80 -1.08 3.90 10.89
C ALA A 80 -1.93 2.61 10.82
N PRO A 81 -2.32 2.04 11.98
CA PRO A 81 -3.32 0.99 11.99
C PRO A 81 -4.61 1.42 11.27
N GLY A 82 -5.13 0.56 10.40
CA GLY A 82 -6.30 0.89 9.61
C GLY A 82 -6.52 -0.06 8.44
N THR A 83 -7.60 0.20 7.70
CA THR A 83 -7.95 -0.54 6.48
C THR A 83 -7.73 0.36 5.28
N TYR A 84 -6.99 -0.13 4.29
CA TYR A 84 -6.53 0.65 3.15
C TYR A 84 -7.08 0.12 1.83
N THR A 85 -7.19 1.04 0.86
CA THR A 85 -7.44 0.74 -0.54
C THR A 85 -6.25 1.21 -1.36
N VAL A 86 -5.61 0.31 -2.10
CA VAL A 86 -4.41 0.58 -2.90
C VAL A 86 -4.69 0.27 -4.36
N GLN A 87 -4.39 1.22 -5.24
CA GLN A 87 -4.36 1.02 -6.67
C GLN A 87 -2.94 0.67 -7.12
N VAL A 88 -2.84 -0.33 -7.99
CA VAL A 88 -1.65 -0.64 -8.77
C VAL A 88 -1.96 -0.31 -10.23
N LYS A 89 -1.04 0.36 -10.90
CA LYS A 89 -1.12 0.64 -12.34
C LYS A 89 0.13 0.16 -13.03
N ASP A 90 -0.03 -0.69 -14.03
CA ASP A 90 0.98 -1.01 -15.02
C ASP A 90 1.16 0.21 -15.94
N MET A 91 2.39 0.69 -16.08
CA MET A 91 2.65 1.99 -16.70
C MET A 91 2.65 1.94 -18.23
N GLU A 92 2.96 0.78 -18.81
CA GLU A 92 3.12 0.57 -20.25
C GLU A 92 1.79 0.13 -20.87
N SER A 93 1.12 -0.83 -20.25
CA SER A 93 -0.22 -1.24 -20.68
C SER A 93 -1.28 -0.24 -20.21
N GLY A 94 -1.07 0.46 -19.11
CA GLY A 94 -2.09 1.32 -18.49
C GLY A 94 -3.14 0.55 -17.69
N CYS A 95 -3.00 -0.77 -17.57
CA CYS A 95 -3.88 -1.62 -16.77
C CYS A 95 -3.85 -1.23 -15.29
N THR A 96 -5.02 -1.19 -14.66
CA THR A 96 -5.15 -0.84 -13.24
C THR A 96 -5.87 -1.92 -12.46
N ILE A 97 -5.36 -2.19 -11.25
CA ILE A 97 -6.00 -3.06 -10.27
C ILE A 97 -6.19 -2.24 -9.01
N VAL A 98 -7.39 -2.32 -8.43
CA VAL A 98 -7.67 -1.77 -7.10
C VAL A 98 -7.80 -2.92 -6.12
N LYS A 99 -7.07 -2.85 -5.02
CA LYS A 99 -7.15 -3.76 -3.89
C LYS A 99 -7.71 -3.02 -2.70
N ASP A 100 -8.86 -3.49 -2.23
CA ASP A 100 -9.58 -2.99 -1.07
C ASP A 100 -9.37 -3.91 0.14
N ASN A 101 -9.75 -3.39 1.31
CA ASN A 101 -9.78 -4.15 2.55
C ASN A 101 -8.39 -4.65 3.02
N LEU A 102 -7.33 -3.89 2.74
CA LEU A 102 -5.96 -4.20 3.18
C LEU A 102 -5.78 -3.74 4.63
N VAL A 103 -5.73 -4.68 5.57
CA VAL A 103 -5.70 -4.37 7.00
C VAL A 103 -4.27 -4.24 7.51
N VAL A 104 -3.84 -3.02 7.81
CA VAL A 104 -2.66 -2.77 8.65
C VAL A 104 -3.10 -2.87 10.09
N GLY A 105 -2.83 -4.01 10.72
CA GLY A 105 -3.07 -4.20 12.15
C GLY A 105 -2.12 -3.38 13.03
N GLY A 106 -2.37 -3.39 14.32
CA GLY A 106 -1.52 -2.77 15.33
C GLY A 106 -2.34 -1.89 16.28
N SER A 107 -1.99 -1.91 17.55
CA SER A 107 -2.49 -0.97 18.55
C SER A 107 -1.28 -0.38 19.25
N TYR A 108 -1.13 0.94 19.17
CA TYR A 108 -0.16 1.63 20.01
C TYR A 108 -0.84 1.95 21.33
N SER A 109 -0.46 1.23 22.36
CA SER A 109 -0.92 1.46 23.73
C SER A 109 0.28 1.32 24.64
N ASP A 110 0.57 2.35 25.43
CA ASP A 110 1.72 2.30 26.35
C ASP A 110 1.55 1.11 27.31
N PRO A 111 2.62 0.32 27.55
CA PRO A 111 2.60 -0.73 28.55
C PRO A 111 2.19 -0.15 29.90
N ARG A 112 1.19 -0.75 30.54
CA ARG A 112 0.77 -0.41 31.91
C ARG A 112 0.92 -1.64 32.79
N PHE A 113 1.36 -1.42 34.02
CA PHE A 113 1.42 -2.42 35.07
C PHE A 113 1.11 -1.74 36.40
N GLN A 114 0.65 -2.53 37.36
CA GLN A 114 0.51 -2.09 38.74
C GLN A 114 1.75 -2.49 39.53
N LEU A 115 2.13 -1.63 40.47
CA LEU A 115 3.21 -1.90 41.42
C LEU A 115 2.60 -2.11 42.80
N GLN A 116 3.01 -3.19 43.46
CA GLN A 116 2.75 -3.44 44.87
C GLN A 116 4.09 -3.47 45.58
N LYS A 117 4.13 -2.82 46.74
CA LYS A 117 5.30 -2.85 47.62
C LYS A 117 4.94 -3.46 48.97
N THR A 118 5.93 -4.08 49.58
CA THR A 118 5.97 -4.44 50.99
C THR A 118 7.14 -3.70 51.60
N ASP A 119 6.88 -2.85 52.58
CA ASP A 119 7.92 -2.10 53.28
C ASP A 119 8.75 -3.03 54.18
N LEU A 120 9.99 -2.64 54.46
CA LEU A 120 10.85 -3.34 55.41
C LEU A 120 10.20 -3.35 56.80
N THR A 121 10.35 -4.44 57.55
CA THR A 121 9.89 -4.46 58.95
C THR A 121 10.67 -3.49 59.83
N CYS A 122 11.97 -3.33 59.56
CA CYS A 122 12.90 -2.47 60.29
C CYS A 122 14.06 -2.01 59.38
N ILE A 123 14.82 -1.02 59.85
CA ILE A 123 16.06 -0.59 59.19
C ILE A 123 17.06 -1.75 59.19
N GLY A 124 17.56 -2.12 58.01
CA GLY A 124 18.55 -3.20 57.83
C GLY A 124 17.94 -4.58 57.59
N SER A 125 16.61 -4.74 57.65
CA SER A 125 15.95 -5.97 57.21
C SER A 125 16.05 -6.15 55.69
N SER A 126 15.84 -7.39 55.23
CA SER A 126 15.81 -7.76 53.80
C SER A 126 14.47 -8.39 53.38
N ASP A 127 13.39 -8.07 54.10
CA ASP A 127 12.06 -8.66 53.94
C ASP A 127 11.08 -7.80 53.13
N GLY A 128 11.54 -6.63 52.67
CA GLY A 128 10.79 -5.77 51.76
C GLY A 128 10.79 -6.32 50.34
N SER A 129 9.76 -5.97 49.58
CA SER A 129 9.60 -6.43 48.20
C SER A 129 8.87 -5.40 47.34
N ILE A 130 9.11 -5.49 46.03
CA ILE A 130 8.32 -4.80 45.00
C ILE A 130 7.89 -5.87 43.99
N ALA A 131 6.61 -5.90 43.66
CA ALA A 131 6.04 -6.78 42.65
C ALA A 131 5.35 -5.93 41.57
N ALA A 132 5.51 -6.33 40.32
CA ALA A 132 4.76 -5.78 39.18
C ALA A 132 3.72 -6.81 38.72
N PHE A 133 2.47 -6.39 38.53
CA PHE A 133 1.36 -7.24 38.13
C PHE A 133 0.38 -6.47 37.22
N ASP A 134 -0.70 -7.12 36.76
CA ASP A 134 -1.72 -6.54 35.88
C ASP A 134 -1.14 -5.87 34.62
N LEU A 135 -0.29 -6.61 33.89
CA LEU A 135 0.28 -6.14 32.63
C LEU A 135 -0.81 -5.96 31.59
N GLN A 136 -0.92 -4.73 31.11
CA GLN A 136 -1.80 -4.32 30.03
C GLN A 136 -0.96 -3.71 28.93
N ASN A 137 -1.43 -3.83 27.68
CA ASN A 137 -0.96 -3.04 26.54
C ASN A 137 0.51 -3.24 26.09
N GLY A 138 1.32 -3.99 26.84
CA GLY A 138 2.68 -4.41 26.47
C GLY A 138 2.72 -5.79 25.79
N ARG A 139 3.80 -6.07 25.07
CA ARG A 139 4.02 -7.37 24.38
C ARG A 139 5.22 -8.09 25.00
N ASN A 140 5.08 -9.39 25.18
CA ASN A 140 6.10 -10.27 25.77
C ASN A 140 7.40 -10.33 24.92
N PRO A 141 8.55 -10.71 25.51
CA PRO A 141 8.77 -10.95 26.94
C PRO A 141 9.00 -9.66 27.73
N PHE A 142 8.51 -9.62 28.98
CA PHE A 142 8.82 -8.56 29.92
C PHE A 142 10.04 -8.94 30.77
N THR A 143 10.85 -7.95 31.12
CA THR A 143 11.99 -8.08 32.05
C THR A 143 11.74 -7.18 33.25
N TYR A 144 11.82 -7.75 34.46
CA TYR A 144 11.60 -7.08 35.76
C TYR A 144 12.87 -7.08 36.60
#